data_AF-A0A7W6X2C0-F1
#
_entry.id   AF-A0A7W6X2C0-F1
#
_cell.length_a   1.000
_cell.length_b   1.000
_cell.length_c   1.000
_cell.angle_alpha   90.00
_cell.angle_beta   90.00
_cell.angle_gamma   90.00
#
_symmetry.space_group_name_H-M   'P 1'
#
loop_
_entity.id
_entity.type
_entity.pdbx_description
1 polymer ?
#
loop_
_entity_poly.entity_id
_entity_poly.type
_entity_poly.pdbx_seq_one_letter_code
_entity_poly.pdbx_strand_id
1 'polypeptide(L)'
;MDLTAIIARLDPTHPRLHAALRDGVAGLEADVAAGLVRNQDFTKAKEIINRCIEESAESFLKSCPEPDYRKSWDHFAYEANASISSFDAHNLPAFIKRAKKHGGLVEYASFLEDHLLPLHALIQDAKPLIVKRGDARLPPKPKTAEQIWREANSMTCQCCARPILANTGTIAHHGYERPGDGWQTASCFGAKELPFEVDRVALGAMLERMKQRLAMAEANQEEVAAERAPVVLRYVDYDAPRDAMGNRPRCVIEVTRATWTEARAADEARFRVERWDSFDRVKAEDLDARDHDIKQRRAEIAAQQARYDGWKQTHQWSGATGKWEALVDG
;
A
#
# COMPACT_ATOMS: atom_id res chain seq x y z
N MET A 1 25.76 -18.85 -1.74
CA MET A 1 26.48 -18.42 -2.97
C MET A 1 27.59 -17.40 -2.65
N ASP A 2 28.73 -17.37 -3.37
CA ASP A 2 29.73 -16.29 -3.24
C ASP A 2 29.31 -15.08 -4.11
N LEU A 3 29.11 -13.92 -3.47
CA LEU A 3 28.64 -12.69 -4.11
C LEU A 3 29.75 -11.64 -4.26
N THR A 4 30.99 -11.96 -3.88
CA THR A 4 32.09 -11.00 -3.79
C THR A 4 32.39 -10.33 -5.14
N ALA A 5 32.48 -11.12 -6.21
CA ALA A 5 32.75 -10.61 -7.55
C ALA A 5 31.64 -9.70 -8.10
N ILE A 6 30.39 -9.97 -7.74
CA ILE A 6 29.23 -9.16 -8.14
C ILE A 6 29.26 -7.83 -7.39
N ILE A 7 29.41 -7.88 -6.06
CA ILE A 7 29.44 -6.71 -5.19
C ILE A 7 30.61 -5.78 -5.53
N ALA A 8 31.77 -6.34 -5.89
CA ALA A 8 32.93 -5.55 -6.32
C ALA A 8 32.67 -4.72 -7.60
N ARG A 9 31.61 -5.05 -8.35
CA ARG A 9 31.20 -4.32 -9.58
C ARG A 9 29.99 -3.43 -9.40
N LEU A 10 29.31 -3.50 -8.26
CA LEU A 10 28.21 -2.58 -7.95
C LEU A 10 28.76 -1.21 -7.55
N ASP A 11 27.93 -0.18 -7.68
CA ASP A 11 28.31 1.18 -7.29
C ASP A 11 28.64 1.25 -5.78
N PRO A 12 29.88 1.56 -5.39
CA PRO A 12 30.29 1.59 -3.99
C PRO A 12 29.54 2.66 -3.18
N THR A 13 28.93 3.65 -3.84
CA THR A 13 28.11 4.68 -3.21
C THR A 13 26.71 4.18 -2.81
N HIS A 14 26.36 2.93 -3.17
CA HIS A 14 25.10 2.27 -2.82
C HIS A 14 25.27 1.09 -1.83
N PRO A 15 25.83 1.28 -0.62
CA PRO A 15 26.07 0.18 0.33
C PRO A 15 24.79 -0.53 0.78
N ARG A 16 23.64 0.16 0.71
CA ARG A 16 22.32 -0.44 1.00
C ARG A 16 21.95 -1.51 -0.03
N LEU A 17 22.32 -1.35 -1.29
CA LEU A 17 22.06 -2.34 -2.33
C LEU A 17 22.90 -3.61 -2.09
N HIS A 18 24.13 -3.45 -1.63
CA HIS A 18 25.01 -4.59 -1.33
C HIS A 18 24.46 -5.44 -0.18
N ALA A 19 24.01 -4.79 0.90
CA ALA A 19 23.35 -5.47 2.01
C ALA A 19 22.04 -6.13 1.53
N ALA A 20 21.22 -5.41 0.76
CA ALA A 20 19.97 -5.93 0.23
C ALA A 20 20.16 -7.16 -0.68
N LEU A 21 21.22 -7.19 -1.49
CA LEU A 21 21.55 -8.36 -2.31
C LEU A 21 21.90 -9.58 -1.44
N ARG A 22 22.78 -9.40 -0.44
CA ARG A 22 23.15 -10.49 0.49
C ARG A 22 21.93 -11.03 1.23
N ASP A 23 21.13 -10.15 1.81
CA ASP A 23 19.93 -10.52 2.57
C ASP A 23 18.89 -11.17 1.66
N GLY A 24 18.70 -10.64 0.45
CA GLY A 24 17.75 -11.17 -0.53
C GLY A 24 18.14 -12.56 -1.02
N VAL A 25 19.42 -12.79 -1.32
CA VAL A 25 19.93 -14.11 -1.73
C VAL A 25 19.86 -15.10 -0.58
N ALA A 26 20.33 -14.74 0.62
CA ALA A 26 20.30 -15.64 1.77
C ALA A 26 18.87 -16.01 2.19
N GLY A 27 17.95 -15.05 2.17
CA GLY A 27 16.53 -15.29 2.43
C GLY A 27 15.90 -16.22 1.39
N LEU A 28 16.20 -16.00 0.10
CA LEU A 28 15.66 -16.84 -0.97
C LEU A 28 16.25 -18.25 -0.96
N GLU A 29 17.56 -18.41 -0.68
CA GLU A 29 18.20 -19.73 -0.49
C GLU A 29 17.53 -20.50 0.67
N ALA A 30 17.25 -19.82 1.80
CA ALA A 30 16.57 -20.43 2.94
C ALA A 30 15.13 -20.85 2.62
N ASP A 31 14.37 -20.00 1.93
CA ASP A 31 12.98 -20.31 1.52
C ASP A 31 12.93 -21.46 0.50
N VAL A 32 13.87 -21.50 -0.45
CA VAL A 32 14.01 -22.61 -1.41
C VAL A 32 14.34 -23.91 -0.68
N ALA A 33 15.29 -23.87 0.27
CA ALA A 33 15.64 -25.03 1.09
C ALA A 33 14.46 -25.51 1.96
N ALA A 34 13.58 -24.60 2.40
CA ALA A 34 12.35 -24.92 3.11
C ALA A 34 11.22 -25.46 2.19
N GLY A 35 11.40 -25.42 0.86
CA GLY A 35 10.42 -25.87 -0.12
C GLY A 35 9.21 -24.93 -0.26
N LEU A 36 9.31 -23.69 0.22
CA LEU A 36 8.21 -22.72 0.21
C LEU A 36 8.76 -21.29 0.15
N VAL A 37 8.35 -20.55 -0.88
CA VAL A 37 8.76 -19.15 -1.08
C VAL A 37 7.52 -18.26 -1.08
N ARG A 38 7.46 -17.22 -0.24
CA ARG A 38 6.31 -16.29 -0.26
C ARG A 38 6.40 -15.39 -1.48
N ASN A 39 5.28 -15.14 -2.17
CA ASN A 39 5.29 -14.27 -3.35
C ASN A 39 5.86 -12.87 -3.09
N GLN A 40 5.59 -12.28 -1.92
CA GLN A 40 6.13 -10.96 -1.57
C GLN A 40 7.66 -10.98 -1.41
N ASP A 41 8.18 -12.01 -0.74
CA ASP A 41 9.61 -12.16 -0.49
C ASP A 41 10.34 -12.50 -1.80
N PHE A 42 9.76 -13.37 -2.64
CA PHE A 42 10.22 -13.64 -4.00
C PHE A 42 10.29 -12.37 -4.85
N THR A 43 9.20 -11.58 -4.94
CA THR A 43 9.17 -10.36 -5.75
C THR A 43 10.26 -9.39 -5.31
N LYS A 44 10.39 -9.15 -4.01
CA LYS A 44 11.41 -8.26 -3.46
C LYS A 44 12.84 -8.75 -3.77
N ALA A 45 13.13 -10.03 -3.52
CA ALA A 45 14.44 -10.60 -3.78
C ALA A 45 14.78 -10.58 -5.29
N LYS A 46 13.82 -10.96 -6.14
CA LYS A 46 13.95 -10.94 -7.61
C LYS A 46 14.27 -9.54 -8.13
N GLU A 47 13.58 -8.50 -7.68
CA GLU A 47 13.83 -7.13 -8.11
C GLU A 47 15.25 -6.68 -7.76
N ILE A 48 15.71 -6.97 -6.54
CA ILE A 48 17.07 -6.67 -6.08
C ILE A 48 18.10 -7.43 -6.92
N ILE A 49 17.91 -8.74 -7.11
CA ILE A 49 18.82 -9.59 -7.87
C ILE A 49 18.90 -9.13 -9.33
N ASN A 50 17.76 -8.88 -9.99
CA ASN A 50 17.72 -8.42 -11.37
C ASN A 50 18.49 -7.10 -11.53
N ARG A 51 18.28 -6.15 -10.62
CA ARG A 51 19.00 -4.88 -10.61
C ARG A 51 20.51 -5.07 -10.43
N CYS A 52 20.94 -5.95 -9.54
CA CYS A 52 22.36 -6.22 -9.33
C CYS A 52 23.01 -6.92 -10.52
N ILE A 53 22.29 -7.82 -11.20
CA ILE A 53 22.75 -8.45 -12.45
C ILE A 53 22.99 -7.39 -13.52
N GLU A 54 22.05 -6.47 -13.71
CA GLU A 54 22.16 -5.37 -14.66
C GLU A 54 23.34 -4.44 -14.33
N GLU A 55 23.37 -3.88 -13.12
CA GLU A 55 24.40 -2.93 -12.70
C GLU A 55 25.82 -3.53 -12.77
N SER A 56 25.98 -4.80 -12.35
CA SER A 56 27.29 -5.47 -12.39
C SER A 56 27.74 -5.83 -13.80
N ALA A 57 26.82 -6.21 -14.70
CA ALA A 57 27.13 -6.47 -16.10
C ALA A 57 27.50 -5.18 -16.85
N GLU A 58 26.74 -4.10 -16.65
CA GLU A 58 27.03 -2.79 -17.23
C GLU A 58 28.38 -2.25 -16.74
N SER A 59 28.65 -2.34 -15.43
CA SER A 59 29.93 -1.99 -14.83
C SER A 59 31.10 -2.80 -15.40
N PHE A 60 30.91 -4.10 -15.65
CA PHE A 60 31.91 -4.93 -16.31
C PHE A 60 32.24 -4.38 -17.70
N LEU A 61 31.23 -4.15 -18.54
CA LEU A 61 31.42 -3.66 -19.92
C LEU A 61 32.12 -2.30 -19.96
N LYS A 62 31.76 -1.39 -19.04
CA LYS A 62 32.38 -0.07 -18.90
C LYS A 62 33.80 -0.10 -18.34
N SER A 63 34.20 -1.18 -17.69
CA SER A 63 35.57 -1.36 -17.18
C SER A 63 36.59 -1.78 -18.25
N CYS A 64 36.17 -1.82 -19.52
CA CYS A 64 37.04 -2.14 -20.64
C CYS A 64 38.25 -1.18 -20.66
N PRO A 65 39.49 -1.70 -20.67
CA PRO A 65 40.70 -0.87 -20.65
C PRO A 65 40.99 -0.20 -22.00
N GLU A 66 40.26 -0.55 -23.05
CA GLU A 66 40.47 -0.04 -24.41
C GLU A 66 39.85 1.36 -24.58
N PRO A 67 40.65 2.40 -24.86
CA PRO A 67 40.14 3.76 -25.03
C PRO A 67 39.33 3.98 -26.31
N ASP A 68 39.52 3.15 -27.35
CA ASP A 68 38.69 3.21 -28.55
C ASP A 68 37.33 2.52 -28.32
N TYR A 69 36.25 3.31 -28.28
CA TYR A 69 34.90 2.79 -28.10
C TYR A 69 34.55 1.66 -29.07
N ARG A 70 35.02 1.70 -30.34
CA ARG A 70 34.74 0.66 -31.34
C ARG A 70 35.41 -0.69 -31.04
N LYS A 71 36.30 -0.72 -30.06
CA LYS A 71 36.98 -1.92 -29.58
C LYS A 71 36.67 -2.19 -28.11
N SER A 72 35.74 -1.44 -27.53
CA SER A 72 35.31 -1.62 -26.15
C SER A 72 34.39 -2.84 -26.03
N TRP A 73 34.38 -3.45 -24.84
CA TRP A 73 33.47 -4.55 -24.54
C TRP A 73 32.00 -4.15 -24.66
N ASP A 74 31.65 -2.92 -24.31
CA ASP A 74 30.29 -2.40 -24.46
C ASP A 74 29.83 -2.42 -25.93
N HIS A 75 30.69 -1.96 -26.85
CA HIS A 75 30.41 -2.00 -28.27
C HIS A 75 30.28 -3.43 -28.80
N PHE A 76 31.20 -4.34 -28.43
CA PHE A 76 31.10 -5.74 -28.80
C PHE A 76 29.85 -6.42 -28.24
N ALA A 77 29.45 -6.11 -27.01
CA ALA A 77 28.23 -6.64 -26.41
C ALA A 77 26.99 -6.16 -27.16
N TYR A 78 26.98 -4.89 -27.59
CA TYR A 78 25.93 -4.34 -28.44
C TYR A 78 25.85 -5.06 -29.81
N GLU A 79 26.99 -5.20 -30.51
CA GLU A 79 27.05 -5.91 -31.80
C GLU A 79 26.62 -7.38 -31.70
N ALA A 80 26.99 -8.04 -30.60
CA ALA A 80 26.61 -9.42 -30.32
C ALA A 80 25.16 -9.58 -29.85
N ASN A 81 24.42 -8.48 -29.61
CA ASN A 81 23.13 -8.47 -28.93
C ASN A 81 23.20 -9.22 -27.57
N ALA A 82 24.29 -9.00 -26.84
CA ALA A 82 24.64 -9.62 -25.56
C ALA A 82 24.63 -8.63 -24.38
N SER A 83 24.29 -7.35 -24.62
CA SER A 83 24.08 -6.36 -23.57
C SER A 83 22.82 -6.70 -22.76
N ILE A 84 22.93 -6.64 -21.44
CA ILE A 84 21.80 -6.85 -20.52
C ILE A 84 21.18 -5.48 -20.25
N SER A 85 19.95 -5.29 -20.67
CA SER A 85 19.15 -4.10 -20.34
C SER A 85 18.02 -4.43 -19.37
N SER A 86 17.51 -3.39 -18.72
CA SER A 86 16.47 -3.39 -17.69
C SER A 86 15.50 -4.57 -17.73
N PHE A 87 15.57 -5.38 -16.66
CA PHE A 87 14.71 -6.55 -16.39
C PHE A 87 14.94 -7.82 -17.25
N ASP A 88 15.97 -7.85 -18.10
CA ASP A 88 16.29 -9.01 -18.95
C ASP A 88 17.12 -10.11 -18.28
N ALA A 89 17.32 -10.08 -16.95
CA ALA A 89 18.05 -11.13 -16.23
C ALA A 89 17.47 -12.55 -16.46
N HIS A 90 16.20 -12.66 -16.84
CA HIS A 90 15.57 -13.92 -17.23
C HIS A 90 16.10 -14.51 -18.56
N ASN A 91 16.75 -13.69 -19.39
CA ASN A 91 17.37 -14.06 -20.67
C ASN A 91 18.89 -14.31 -20.56
N LEU A 92 19.44 -14.33 -19.33
CA LEU A 92 20.88 -14.46 -19.08
C LEU A 92 21.54 -15.64 -19.83
N PRO A 93 20.95 -16.85 -19.91
CA PRO A 93 21.53 -17.94 -20.71
C PRO A 93 21.69 -17.61 -22.20
N ALA A 94 20.78 -16.83 -22.77
CA ALA A 94 20.85 -16.40 -24.17
C ALA A 94 21.97 -15.38 -24.38
N PHE A 95 22.16 -14.45 -23.45
CA PHE A 95 23.25 -13.47 -23.51
C PHE A 95 24.62 -14.14 -23.39
N ILE A 96 24.78 -15.11 -22.48
CA ILE A 96 26.02 -15.90 -22.37
C ILE A 96 26.34 -16.59 -23.70
N LYS A 97 25.35 -17.24 -24.33
CA LYS A 97 25.53 -17.90 -25.63
C LYS A 97 25.96 -16.92 -26.73
N ARG A 98 25.38 -15.72 -26.76
CA ARG A 98 25.72 -14.69 -27.75
C ARG A 98 27.12 -14.11 -27.52
N ALA A 99 27.48 -13.82 -26.27
CA ALA A 99 28.81 -13.36 -25.90
C ALA A 99 29.90 -14.37 -26.29
N LYS A 100 29.69 -15.66 -25.98
CA LYS A 100 30.62 -16.75 -26.37
C LYS A 100 30.83 -16.85 -27.89
N LYS A 101 29.79 -16.55 -28.70
CA LYS A 101 29.87 -16.63 -30.16
C LYS A 101 30.67 -15.48 -30.79
N HIS A 102 30.71 -14.31 -30.15
CA HIS A 102 31.35 -13.12 -30.70
C HIS A 102 32.89 -13.23 -30.77
N GLY A 103 33.52 -13.99 -29.86
CA GLY A 103 34.98 -14.16 -29.80
C GLY A 103 35.73 -13.02 -29.10
N GLY A 104 35.23 -11.78 -29.16
CA GLY A 104 35.79 -10.61 -28.44
C GLY A 104 35.23 -10.36 -27.03
N LEU A 105 34.43 -11.29 -26.49
CA LEU A 105 33.69 -11.14 -25.21
C LEU A 105 33.95 -12.33 -24.26
N VAL A 106 35.11 -12.96 -24.34
CA VAL A 106 35.40 -14.18 -23.57
C VAL A 106 35.30 -13.91 -22.06
N GLU A 107 35.93 -12.83 -21.59
CA GLU A 107 35.97 -12.47 -20.17
C GLU A 107 34.58 -12.06 -19.67
N TYR A 108 33.81 -11.35 -20.48
CA TYR A 108 32.43 -10.99 -20.16
C TYR A 108 31.54 -12.23 -20.08
N ALA A 109 31.66 -13.15 -21.05
CA ALA A 109 30.93 -14.41 -21.03
C ALA A 109 31.24 -15.25 -19.78
N SER A 110 32.52 -15.34 -19.39
CA SER A 110 32.94 -15.99 -18.15
C SER A 110 32.35 -15.30 -16.92
N PHE A 111 32.39 -13.97 -16.85
CA PHE A 111 31.79 -13.23 -15.74
C PHE A 111 30.29 -13.50 -15.59
N LEU A 112 29.54 -13.45 -16.70
CA LEU A 112 28.11 -13.76 -16.70
C LEU A 112 27.83 -15.19 -16.23
N GLU A 113 28.61 -16.16 -16.70
CA GLU A 113 28.43 -17.58 -16.39
C GLU A 113 28.83 -17.94 -14.96
N ASP A 114 29.99 -17.46 -14.49
CA ASP A 114 30.55 -17.84 -13.20
C ASP A 114 29.88 -17.10 -12.03
N HIS A 115 29.37 -15.89 -12.26
CA HIS A 115 28.88 -15.03 -11.19
C HIS A 115 27.39 -14.67 -11.30
N LEU A 116 26.87 -14.39 -12.50
CA LEU A 116 25.47 -13.96 -12.63
C LEU A 116 24.50 -15.14 -12.86
N LEU A 117 24.94 -16.20 -13.54
CA LEU A 117 24.11 -17.38 -13.81
C LEU A 117 23.63 -18.10 -12.53
N PRO A 118 24.43 -18.22 -11.46
CA PRO A 118 23.95 -18.77 -10.19
C PRO A 118 22.76 -17.99 -9.60
N LEU A 119 22.76 -16.66 -9.69
CA LEU A 119 21.63 -15.82 -9.25
C LEU A 119 20.37 -16.08 -10.08
N HIS A 120 20.53 -16.21 -11.40
CA HIS A 120 19.44 -16.60 -12.29
C HIS A 120 18.88 -17.98 -11.93
N ALA A 121 19.75 -18.97 -11.67
CA ALA A 121 19.33 -20.31 -11.27
C ALA A 121 18.50 -20.29 -9.98
N LEU A 122 18.95 -19.56 -8.96
CA LEU A 122 18.20 -19.39 -7.71
C LEU A 122 16.78 -18.82 -7.93
N ILE A 123 16.64 -17.83 -8.84
CA ILE A 123 15.31 -17.31 -9.20
C ILE A 123 14.46 -18.39 -9.86
N GLN A 124 15.02 -19.23 -10.74
CA GLN A 124 14.27 -20.30 -11.41
C GLN A 124 13.84 -21.39 -10.42
N ASP A 125 14.72 -21.77 -9.50
CA ASP A 125 14.45 -22.77 -8.46
C ASP A 125 13.36 -22.31 -7.49
N ALA A 126 13.30 -21.00 -7.20
CA ALA A 126 12.28 -20.42 -6.34
C ALA A 126 10.88 -20.36 -6.98
N LYS A 127 10.78 -20.15 -8.30
CA LYS A 127 9.48 -19.99 -9.00
C LYS A 127 8.44 -21.07 -8.72
N PRO A 128 8.74 -22.39 -8.83
CA PRO A 128 7.75 -23.43 -8.57
C PRO A 128 7.31 -23.51 -7.10
N LEU A 129 8.05 -22.90 -6.19
CA LEU A 129 7.81 -22.91 -4.75
C LEU A 129 6.99 -21.69 -4.27
N ILE A 130 6.62 -20.78 -5.19
CA ILE A 130 5.92 -19.54 -4.84
C ILE A 130 4.50 -19.83 -4.36
N VAL A 131 4.19 -19.38 -3.15
CA VAL A 131 2.84 -19.39 -2.57
C VAL A 131 2.28 -17.98 -2.46
N LYS A 132 1.01 -17.82 -2.87
CA LYS A 132 0.29 -16.52 -2.86
C LYS A 132 -0.42 -16.31 -1.53
N ARG A 133 -0.59 -15.04 -1.13
CA ARG A 133 -1.32 -14.65 0.09
C ARG A 133 -2.67 -15.37 0.17
N GLY A 134 -2.94 -16.02 1.29
CA GLY A 134 -4.17 -16.77 1.54
C GLY A 134 -4.09 -18.27 1.20
N ASP A 135 -2.98 -18.74 0.63
CA ASP A 135 -2.73 -20.18 0.48
C ASP A 135 -2.61 -20.86 1.85
N ALA A 136 -3.33 -21.96 2.06
CA ALA A 136 -3.34 -22.69 3.33
C ALA A 136 -1.96 -23.24 3.73
N ARG A 137 -1.04 -23.40 2.76
CA ARG A 137 0.34 -23.84 3.00
C ARG A 137 1.22 -22.73 3.57
N LEU A 138 0.78 -21.47 3.56
CA LEU A 138 1.53 -20.37 4.18
C LEU A 138 1.46 -20.46 5.70
N PRO A 139 2.55 -20.81 6.41
CA PRO A 139 2.58 -20.54 7.83
C PRO A 139 2.44 -19.03 8.06
N PRO A 140 1.82 -18.57 9.14
CA PRO A 140 1.88 -17.15 9.49
C PRO A 140 3.34 -16.73 9.63
N LYS A 141 3.67 -15.51 9.22
CA LYS A 141 5.04 -14.99 9.41
C LYS A 141 5.33 -14.99 10.91
N PRO A 142 6.49 -15.51 11.36
CA PRO A 142 6.91 -15.36 12.75
C PRO A 142 6.89 -13.86 13.11
N LYS A 143 6.17 -13.52 14.18
CA LYS A 143 6.10 -12.14 14.65
C LYS A 143 7.45 -11.76 15.24
N THR A 144 7.89 -10.52 14.98
CA THR A 144 9.11 -10.00 15.63
C THR A 144 8.85 -9.82 17.13
N ALA A 145 9.91 -9.77 17.94
CA ALA A 145 9.79 -9.50 19.37
C ALA A 145 9.02 -8.19 19.65
N GLU A 146 9.24 -7.16 18.82
CA GLU A 146 8.51 -5.90 18.90
C GLU A 146 7.01 -6.06 18.59
N GLN A 147 6.65 -6.85 17.58
CA GLN A 147 5.25 -7.12 17.25
C GLN A 147 4.55 -7.88 18.38
N ILE A 148 5.20 -8.90 18.94
CA ILE A 148 4.69 -9.66 20.08
C ILE A 148 4.49 -8.74 21.28
N TRP A 149 5.49 -7.91 21.60
CA TRP A 149 5.41 -6.94 22.70
C TRP A 149 4.26 -5.95 22.49
N ARG A 150 4.13 -5.41 21.27
CA ARG A 150 3.10 -4.42 20.94
C ARG A 150 1.70 -5.01 21.07
N GLU A 151 1.49 -6.22 20.59
CA GLU A 151 0.21 -6.91 20.72
C GLU A 151 -0.12 -7.18 22.19
N ALA A 152 0.86 -7.63 22.99
CA ALA A 152 0.67 -7.90 24.41
C ALA A 152 0.36 -6.62 25.25
N ASN A 153 0.75 -5.44 24.76
CA ASN A 153 0.52 -4.15 25.43
C ASN A 153 -0.53 -3.28 24.71
N SER A 154 -1.19 -3.81 23.68
CA SER A 154 -2.27 -3.11 23.01
C SER A 154 -3.58 -3.33 23.76
N MET A 155 -4.35 -2.27 23.87
CA MET A 155 -5.72 -2.28 24.36
C MET A 155 -6.66 -1.81 23.25
N THR A 156 -7.95 -1.88 23.47
CA THR A 156 -8.93 -1.59 22.42
C THR A 156 -9.30 -0.11 22.43
N CYS A 157 -9.20 0.57 21.28
CA CYS A 157 -9.76 1.92 21.17
C CYS A 157 -11.29 1.87 21.26
N GLN A 158 -11.87 2.71 22.13
CA GLN A 158 -13.32 2.83 22.30
C GLN A 158 -14.03 3.07 20.96
N CYS A 159 -13.52 4.02 20.18
CA CYS A 159 -14.16 4.51 18.96
C CYS A 159 -13.99 3.56 17.77
N CYS A 160 -12.76 3.17 17.41
CA CYS A 160 -12.51 2.40 16.19
C CYS A 160 -12.35 0.89 16.41
N ALA A 161 -12.44 0.40 17.65
CA ALA A 161 -12.29 -1.01 18.03
C ALA A 161 -10.92 -1.64 17.67
N ARG A 162 -9.94 -0.84 17.23
CA ARG A 162 -8.62 -1.35 16.86
C ARG A 162 -7.75 -1.57 18.11
N PRO A 163 -6.86 -2.57 18.08
CA PRO A 163 -5.82 -2.72 19.11
C PRO A 163 -4.78 -1.60 18.95
N ILE A 164 -4.63 -0.77 19.98
CA ILE A 164 -3.74 0.38 20.03
C ILE A 164 -2.99 0.36 21.36
N LEU A 165 -1.71 0.74 21.36
CA LEU A 165 -0.93 0.86 22.58
C LEU A 165 -1.56 1.84 23.56
N ALA A 166 -1.66 1.44 24.83
CA ALA A 166 -2.18 2.27 25.92
C ALA A 166 -1.25 2.27 27.15
N ASN A 167 0.04 2.00 26.96
CA ASN A 167 1.02 1.80 28.02
C ASN A 167 1.28 3.05 28.88
N THR A 168 0.80 4.23 28.48
CA THR A 168 0.88 5.48 29.25
C THR A 168 -0.44 5.85 29.92
N GLY A 169 -1.36 4.89 30.08
CA GLY A 169 -2.66 5.12 30.72
C GLY A 169 -3.73 5.72 29.81
N THR A 170 -3.46 5.98 28.53
CA THR A 170 -4.46 6.40 27.53
C THR A 170 -4.11 5.82 26.17
N ILE A 171 -5.10 5.71 25.29
CA ILE A 171 -4.93 5.21 23.92
C ILE A 171 -3.99 6.15 23.15
N ALA A 172 -2.90 5.60 22.63
CA ALA A 172 -1.96 6.36 21.81
C ALA A 172 -2.64 6.97 20.58
N HIS A 173 -2.04 8.04 20.06
CA HIS A 173 -2.53 8.68 18.84
C HIS A 173 -2.55 7.69 17.65
N HIS A 174 -3.70 7.55 17.00
CA HIS A 174 -3.91 6.61 15.90
C HIS A 174 -5.04 7.08 14.95
N GLY A 175 -5.33 6.29 13.93
CA GLY A 175 -6.20 6.71 12.82
C GLY A 175 -5.44 7.50 11.74
N TYR A 176 -4.14 7.24 11.65
CA TYR A 176 -3.18 7.98 10.83
C TYR A 176 -2.75 7.16 9.60
N GLU A 177 -2.49 7.84 8.48
CA GLU A 177 -1.77 7.31 7.31
C GLU A 177 -0.38 8.00 7.22
N ARG A 178 0.73 7.22 7.24
CA ARG A 178 2.19 7.61 7.20
C ARG A 178 2.67 7.81 5.75
N PRO A 179 3.78 8.55 5.52
CA PRO A 179 3.78 9.77 4.71
C PRO A 179 4.07 9.61 3.20
N GLY A 180 3.53 10.61 2.48
CA GLY A 180 3.64 11.01 1.06
C GLY A 180 3.06 12.43 0.97
N ASP A 181 2.26 12.78 -0.05
CA ASP A 181 1.64 14.12 -0.22
C ASP A 181 0.51 14.47 0.79
N GLY A 182 0.48 13.82 1.96
CA GLY A 182 -0.65 13.78 2.88
C GLY A 182 -0.83 15.02 3.75
N TRP A 183 -1.89 15.79 3.49
CA TRP A 183 -2.63 16.57 4.48
C TRP A 183 -3.16 15.74 5.66
N GLN A 184 -3.17 16.36 6.85
CA GLN A 184 -3.64 15.80 8.11
C GLN A 184 -5.18 15.68 8.11
N THR A 185 -5.72 14.46 8.10
CA THR A 185 -7.10 14.24 8.54
C THR A 185 -7.16 14.15 10.06
N ALA A 186 -8.32 14.49 10.64
CA ALA A 186 -8.52 14.55 12.08
C ALA A 186 -8.23 13.18 12.73
N SER A 187 -7.49 13.20 13.83
CA SER A 187 -7.19 12.04 14.67
C SER A 187 -8.46 11.24 15.01
N CYS A 188 -8.35 9.92 15.20
CA CYS A 188 -9.48 9.14 15.72
C CYS A 188 -9.98 9.76 17.03
N PHE A 189 -11.32 9.88 17.18
CA PHE A 189 -11.96 10.45 18.37
C PHE A 189 -11.55 9.80 19.69
N GLY A 190 -11.10 8.54 19.67
CA GLY A 190 -10.64 7.82 20.86
C GLY A 190 -9.16 8.01 21.16
N ALA A 191 -8.43 8.83 20.41
CA ALA A 191 -7.04 9.13 20.73
C ALA A 191 -6.96 9.94 22.03
N LYS A 192 -6.03 9.57 22.93
CA LYS A 192 -5.85 10.13 24.28
C LYS A 192 -7.01 9.87 25.26
N GLU A 193 -8.02 9.12 24.84
CA GLU A 193 -9.06 8.62 25.74
C GLU A 193 -8.59 7.34 26.43
N LEU A 194 -9.32 6.94 27.48
CA LEU A 194 -9.08 5.66 28.14
C LEU A 194 -9.33 4.48 27.18
N PRO A 195 -8.67 3.33 27.35
CA PRO A 195 -8.96 2.14 26.57
C PRO A 195 -10.36 1.60 26.86
N PHE A 196 -10.95 0.89 25.89
CA PHE A 196 -12.29 0.34 25.96
C PHE A 196 -12.45 -0.66 27.09
N GLU A 197 -11.41 -1.36 27.50
CA GLU A 197 -11.43 -2.27 28.63
C GLU A 197 -11.63 -1.56 29.98
N VAL A 198 -11.41 -0.24 30.03
CA VAL A 198 -11.43 0.57 31.26
C VAL A 198 -12.64 1.50 31.30
N ASP A 199 -12.99 2.11 30.18
CA ASP A 199 -14.10 3.05 30.07
C ASP A 199 -14.76 2.97 28.68
N ARG A 200 -16.00 3.44 28.57
CA ARG A 200 -16.78 3.57 27.33
C ARG A 200 -17.32 4.98 27.07
N VAL A 201 -16.96 5.98 27.88
CA VAL A 201 -17.47 7.36 27.73
C VAL A 201 -17.24 7.94 26.34
N ALA A 202 -16.05 7.77 25.75
CA ALA A 202 -15.74 8.29 24.42
C ALA A 202 -16.53 7.57 23.32
N LEU A 203 -16.80 6.26 23.46
CA LEU A 203 -17.71 5.55 22.58
C LEU A 203 -19.14 6.12 22.66
N GLY A 204 -19.62 6.41 23.87
CA GLY A 204 -20.93 7.05 24.07
C GLY A 204 -21.03 8.41 23.39
N ALA A 205 -20.03 9.28 23.56
CA ALA A 205 -19.98 10.58 22.91
C ALA A 205 -19.91 10.47 21.37
N MET A 206 -19.17 9.49 20.85
CA MET A 206 -19.10 9.21 19.42
C MET A 206 -20.46 8.74 18.87
N LEU A 207 -21.14 7.84 19.59
CA LEU A 207 -22.47 7.34 19.23
C LEU A 207 -23.48 8.49 19.08
N GLU A 208 -23.50 9.44 20.01
CA GLU A 208 -24.41 10.59 19.93
C GLU A 208 -24.11 11.46 18.71
N ARG A 209 -22.84 11.71 18.38
CA ARG A 209 -22.46 12.41 17.15
C ARG A 209 -22.88 11.64 15.90
N MET A 210 -22.75 10.32 15.90
CA MET A 210 -23.18 9.48 14.78
C MET A 210 -24.70 9.53 14.58
N LYS A 211 -25.48 9.44 15.66
CA LYS A 211 -26.95 9.56 15.63
C LYS A 211 -27.39 10.94 15.12
N GLN A 212 -26.75 12.02 15.57
CA GLN A 212 -27.00 13.36 15.05
C GLN A 212 -26.71 13.46 13.54
N ARG A 213 -25.58 12.91 13.08
CA ARG A 213 -25.23 12.90 11.65
C ARG A 213 -26.18 12.05 10.82
N LEU A 214 -26.67 10.93 11.36
CA LEU A 214 -27.71 10.11 10.72
C LEU A 214 -29.00 10.90 10.57
N ALA A 215 -29.49 11.55 11.63
CA ALA A 215 -30.70 12.36 11.58
C ALA A 215 -30.60 13.51 10.56
N MET A 216 -29.43 14.16 10.47
CA MET A 216 -29.18 15.18 9.44
C MET A 216 -29.21 14.60 8.02
N ALA A 217 -28.67 13.38 7.82
CA ALA A 217 -28.66 12.72 6.52
C ALA A 217 -30.08 12.30 6.10
N GLU A 218 -30.87 11.74 7.02
CA GLU A 218 -32.27 11.37 6.81
C GLU A 218 -33.11 12.60 6.46
N ALA A 219 -33.01 13.68 7.24
CA ALA A 219 -33.71 14.92 6.92
C ALA A 219 -33.30 15.48 5.55
N ASN A 220 -32.01 15.45 5.21
CA ASN A 220 -31.56 15.95 3.90
C ASN A 220 -32.02 15.07 2.74
N GLN A 221 -32.11 13.76 2.92
CA GLN A 221 -32.68 12.84 1.94
C GLN A 221 -34.16 13.16 1.71
N GLU A 222 -34.94 13.40 2.77
CA GLU A 222 -36.35 13.78 2.67
C GLU A 222 -36.54 15.11 1.94
N GLU A 223 -35.71 16.12 2.24
CA GLU A 223 -35.76 17.42 1.57
C GLU A 223 -35.45 17.32 0.07
N VAL A 224 -34.49 16.49 -0.34
CA VAL A 224 -34.19 16.24 -1.77
C VAL A 224 -35.32 15.46 -2.44
N ALA A 225 -35.86 14.43 -1.77
CA ALA A 225 -36.99 13.65 -2.27
C ALA A 225 -38.22 14.53 -2.52
N ALA A 226 -38.51 15.46 -1.61
CA ALA A 226 -39.56 16.46 -1.72
C ALA A 226 -39.23 17.65 -2.63
N GLU A 227 -38.04 17.67 -3.26
CA GLU A 227 -37.53 18.76 -4.12
C GLU A 227 -37.47 20.13 -3.42
N ARG A 228 -37.35 20.12 -2.09
CA ARG A 228 -37.13 21.32 -1.27
C ARG A 228 -35.64 21.65 -1.08
N ALA A 229 -34.76 20.69 -1.36
CA ALA A 229 -33.32 20.87 -1.45
C ALA A 229 -32.79 20.48 -2.84
N PRO A 230 -31.68 21.10 -3.31
CA PRO A 230 -31.10 20.78 -4.60
C PRO A 230 -30.43 19.39 -4.61
N VAL A 231 -30.38 18.79 -5.79
CA VAL A 231 -29.51 17.64 -6.08
C VAL A 231 -28.09 18.15 -6.34
N VAL A 232 -27.10 17.48 -5.76
CA VAL A 232 -25.69 17.90 -5.83
C VAL A 232 -24.93 17.06 -6.84
N LEU A 233 -24.64 17.65 -7.99
CA LEU A 233 -23.84 17.04 -9.05
C LEU A 233 -22.37 17.31 -8.82
N ARG A 234 -21.52 16.27 -8.89
CA ARG A 234 -20.07 16.38 -8.67
C ARG A 234 -19.31 15.88 -9.89
N TYR A 235 -18.31 16.63 -10.33
CA TYR A 235 -17.42 16.21 -11.42
C TYR A 235 -15.99 16.69 -11.21
N VAL A 236 -15.06 16.13 -11.98
CA VAL A 236 -13.67 16.59 -12.02
C VAL A 236 -13.49 17.49 -13.23
N ASP A 237 -12.94 18.68 -13.02
CA ASP A 237 -12.61 19.59 -14.10
C ASP A 237 -11.28 19.16 -14.75
N TYR A 238 -11.39 18.61 -15.96
CA TYR A 238 -10.25 18.13 -16.74
C TYR A 238 -9.57 19.23 -17.57
N ASP A 239 -10.16 20.42 -17.62
CA ASP A 239 -9.60 21.57 -18.32
C ASP A 239 -8.85 22.49 -17.34
N ALA A 240 -9.22 22.46 -16.06
CA ALA A 240 -8.50 23.17 -15.01
C ALA A 240 -7.08 22.60 -14.78
N PRO A 241 -6.11 23.48 -14.46
CA PRO A 241 -4.76 23.06 -14.11
C PRO A 241 -4.77 22.16 -12.87
N ARG A 242 -3.80 21.25 -12.81
CA ARG A 242 -3.56 20.47 -11.60
C ARG A 242 -3.02 21.38 -10.50
N ASP A 243 -3.43 21.12 -9.26
CA ASP A 243 -2.85 21.78 -8.09
C ASP A 243 -1.40 21.35 -7.86
N ALA A 244 -0.76 21.93 -6.85
CA ALA A 244 0.64 21.61 -6.50
C ALA A 244 0.86 20.13 -6.13
N MET A 245 -0.21 19.38 -5.84
CA MET A 245 -0.20 17.96 -5.51
C MET A 245 -0.60 17.08 -6.71
N GLY A 246 -0.74 17.67 -7.91
CA GLY A 246 -1.13 16.94 -9.11
C GLY A 246 -2.61 16.59 -9.19
N ASN A 247 -3.46 17.06 -8.27
CA ASN A 247 -4.89 16.79 -8.29
C ASN A 247 -5.63 17.80 -9.17
N ARG A 248 -6.71 17.35 -9.80
CA ARG A 248 -7.62 18.22 -10.53
C ARG A 248 -8.73 18.72 -9.60
N PRO A 249 -9.22 19.96 -9.76
CA PRO A 249 -10.27 20.46 -8.90
C PRO A 249 -11.57 19.67 -9.10
N ARG A 250 -12.28 19.47 -8.00
CA ARG A 250 -13.62 18.87 -7.98
C ARG A 250 -14.64 20.00 -7.98
N CYS A 251 -15.53 19.99 -8.95
CA CYS A 251 -16.58 20.97 -9.10
C CYS A 251 -17.91 20.41 -8.58
N VAL A 252 -18.77 21.33 -8.14
CA VAL A 252 -20.09 21.01 -7.58
C VAL A 252 -21.12 21.91 -8.27
N ILE A 253 -22.19 21.31 -8.76
CA ILE A 253 -23.36 22.02 -9.31
C ILE A 253 -24.57 21.62 -8.49
N GLU A 254 -25.30 22.59 -7.96
CA GLU A 254 -26.55 22.38 -7.26
C GLU A 254 -27.70 22.64 -8.22
N VAL A 255 -28.55 21.63 -8.45
CA VAL A 255 -29.66 21.72 -9.40
C VAL A 255 -30.99 21.40 -8.73
N THR A 256 -32.00 22.18 -9.07
CA THR A 256 -33.41 21.89 -8.79
C THR A 256 -34.11 21.62 -10.11
N ARG A 257 -35.35 21.13 -10.06
CA ARG A 257 -36.15 20.98 -11.28
C ARG A 257 -36.30 22.30 -12.05
N ALA A 258 -36.47 23.41 -11.32
CA ALA A 258 -36.62 24.73 -11.91
C ALA A 258 -35.33 25.24 -12.58
N THR A 259 -34.16 24.90 -12.03
CA THR A 259 -32.86 25.37 -12.55
C THR A 259 -32.19 24.39 -13.51
N TRP A 260 -32.75 23.18 -13.69
CA TRP A 260 -32.15 22.12 -14.51
C TRP A 260 -31.84 22.55 -15.95
N THR A 261 -32.82 23.14 -16.63
CA THR A 261 -32.67 23.55 -18.04
C THR A 261 -31.58 24.60 -18.21
N GLU A 262 -31.53 25.57 -17.31
CA GLU A 262 -30.50 26.63 -17.31
C GLU A 262 -29.11 26.05 -17.01
N ALA A 263 -29.00 25.22 -15.96
CA ALA A 263 -27.74 24.58 -15.59
C ALA A 263 -27.18 23.68 -16.71
N ARG A 264 -28.05 22.92 -17.40
CA ARG A 264 -27.68 22.10 -18.54
C ARG A 264 -27.25 22.94 -19.75
N ALA A 265 -27.91 24.06 -20.01
CA ALA A 265 -27.56 24.95 -21.11
C ALA A 265 -26.21 25.65 -20.88
N ALA A 266 -25.87 25.96 -19.62
CA ALA A 266 -24.60 26.58 -19.25
C ALA A 266 -23.38 25.68 -19.53
N ASP A 267 -23.53 24.35 -19.46
CA ASP A 267 -22.45 23.39 -19.75
C ASP A 267 -22.98 22.07 -20.35
N GLU A 268 -23.53 22.16 -21.57
CA GLU A 268 -24.14 21.01 -22.25
C GLU A 268 -23.14 19.88 -22.49
N ALA A 269 -21.87 20.23 -22.79
CA ALA A 269 -20.81 19.26 -23.02
C ALA A 269 -20.56 18.42 -21.78
N ARG A 270 -20.52 19.02 -20.58
CA ARG A 270 -20.36 18.31 -19.32
C ARG A 270 -21.53 17.38 -19.02
N PHE A 271 -22.76 17.88 -19.11
CA PHE A 271 -23.95 17.06 -18.84
C PHE A 271 -24.01 15.82 -19.76
N ARG A 272 -23.55 15.95 -21.01
CA ARG A 272 -23.42 14.82 -21.94
C ARG A 272 -22.34 13.82 -21.52
N VAL A 273 -21.15 14.30 -21.13
CA VAL A 273 -20.02 13.44 -20.72
C VAL A 273 -20.35 12.67 -19.44
N GLU A 274 -20.91 13.34 -18.45
CA GLU A 274 -21.31 12.74 -17.17
C GLU A 274 -22.62 11.93 -17.25
N ARG A 275 -23.27 11.94 -18.44
CA ARG A 275 -24.54 11.25 -18.72
C ARG A 275 -25.71 11.70 -17.84
N TRP A 276 -25.73 12.97 -17.46
CA TRP A 276 -26.82 13.65 -16.76
C TRP A 276 -27.92 14.06 -17.75
N ASP A 277 -28.59 13.07 -18.31
CA ASP A 277 -29.56 13.24 -19.40
C ASP A 277 -30.88 13.92 -18.98
N SER A 278 -31.30 13.73 -17.73
CA SER A 278 -32.55 14.22 -17.16
C SER A 278 -32.45 14.46 -15.65
N PHE A 279 -33.23 15.43 -15.15
CA PHE A 279 -33.29 15.73 -13.72
C PHE A 279 -33.78 14.53 -12.91
N ASP A 280 -34.81 13.82 -13.40
CA ASP A 280 -35.42 12.69 -12.69
C ASP A 280 -34.43 11.54 -12.49
N ARG A 281 -33.63 11.23 -13.52
CA ARG A 281 -32.58 10.21 -13.41
C ARG A 281 -31.51 10.60 -12.40
N VAL A 282 -30.99 11.82 -12.52
CA VAL A 282 -29.95 12.33 -11.61
C VAL A 282 -30.45 12.36 -10.16
N LYS A 283 -31.70 12.78 -9.95
CA LYS A 283 -32.33 12.78 -8.62
C LYS A 283 -32.47 11.35 -8.09
N ALA A 284 -32.91 10.39 -8.92
CA ALA A 284 -33.01 8.99 -8.51
C ALA A 284 -31.64 8.42 -8.10
N GLU A 285 -30.60 8.66 -8.90
CA GLU A 285 -29.23 8.23 -8.58
C GLU A 285 -28.70 8.87 -7.27
N ASP A 286 -28.97 10.16 -7.04
CA ASP A 286 -28.59 10.86 -5.79
C ASP A 286 -29.34 10.30 -4.57
N LEU A 287 -30.65 10.03 -4.69
CA LEU A 287 -31.45 9.43 -3.62
C LEU A 287 -30.98 8.00 -3.30
N ASP A 288 -30.69 7.18 -4.30
CA ASP A 288 -30.15 5.83 -4.11
C ASP A 288 -28.81 5.86 -3.35
N ALA A 289 -27.93 6.80 -3.70
CA ALA A 289 -26.65 6.98 -3.02
C ALA A 289 -26.83 7.40 -1.55
N ARG A 290 -27.79 8.29 -1.26
CA ARG A 290 -28.13 8.72 0.11
C ARG A 290 -28.72 7.60 0.94
N ASP A 291 -29.66 6.84 0.37
CA ASP A 291 -30.27 5.69 1.04
C ASP A 291 -29.22 4.64 1.38
N HIS A 292 -28.25 4.42 0.49
CA HIS A 292 -27.10 3.57 0.75
C HIS A 292 -26.25 4.09 1.92
N ASP A 293 -25.89 5.38 1.94
CA ASP A 293 -25.13 6.01 3.04
C ASP A 293 -25.89 5.93 4.38
N ILE A 294 -27.19 6.25 4.39
CA ILE A 294 -28.08 6.13 5.56
C ILE A 294 -28.08 4.68 6.07
N LYS A 295 -28.23 3.70 5.18
CA LYS A 295 -28.19 2.28 5.56
C LYS A 295 -26.86 1.89 6.19
N GLN A 296 -25.74 2.32 5.61
CA GLN A 296 -24.41 2.07 6.18
C GLN A 296 -24.25 2.72 7.56
N ARG A 297 -24.69 3.97 7.73
CA ARG A 297 -24.65 4.68 9.02
C ARG A 297 -25.49 3.98 10.08
N ARG A 298 -26.71 3.54 9.74
CA ARG A 298 -27.57 2.77 10.66
C ARG A 298 -26.91 1.46 11.09
N ALA A 299 -26.30 0.73 10.16
CA ALA A 299 -25.59 -0.50 10.48
C ALA A 299 -24.38 -0.26 11.39
N GLU A 300 -23.58 0.78 11.12
CA GLU A 300 -22.44 1.14 11.96
C GLU A 300 -22.91 1.60 13.36
N ILE A 301 -23.93 2.45 13.46
CA ILE A 301 -24.52 2.86 14.74
C ILE A 301 -25.00 1.64 15.53
N ALA A 302 -25.69 0.70 14.89
CA ALA A 302 -26.17 -0.51 15.56
C ALA A 302 -25.00 -1.38 16.08
N ALA A 303 -23.94 -1.55 15.29
CA ALA A 303 -22.75 -2.29 15.72
C ALA A 303 -22.06 -1.61 16.91
N GLN A 304 -21.89 -0.28 16.87
CA GLN A 304 -21.28 0.49 17.95
C GLN A 304 -22.16 0.54 19.20
N GLN A 305 -23.48 0.61 19.06
CA GLN A 305 -24.43 0.60 20.16
C GLN A 305 -24.43 -0.78 20.84
N ALA A 306 -24.39 -1.88 20.08
CA ALA A 306 -24.24 -3.22 20.66
C ALA A 306 -22.94 -3.37 21.46
N ARG A 307 -21.82 -2.82 20.96
CA ARG A 307 -20.55 -2.76 21.73
C ARG A 307 -20.71 -1.95 23.01
N TYR A 308 -21.36 -0.78 22.91
CA TYR A 308 -21.60 0.08 24.07
C TYR A 308 -22.46 -0.63 25.11
N ASP A 309 -23.58 -1.21 24.72
CA ASP A 309 -24.56 -1.83 25.63
C ASP A 309 -23.99 -3.09 26.30
N GLY A 310 -23.25 -3.92 25.55
CA GLY A 310 -22.62 -5.13 26.06
C GLY A 310 -21.35 -4.90 26.88
N TRP A 311 -20.93 -3.64 27.04
CA TRP A 311 -19.69 -3.31 27.72
C TRP A 311 -19.71 -3.59 29.22
N LYS A 312 -18.59 -4.14 29.70
CA LYS A 312 -18.24 -4.23 31.10
C LYS A 312 -16.78 -3.79 31.26
N GLN A 313 -16.49 -3.08 32.34
CA GLN A 313 -15.11 -2.78 32.70
C GLN A 313 -14.39 -4.09 33.03
N THR A 314 -13.24 -4.31 32.40
CA THR A 314 -12.41 -5.50 32.63
C THR A 314 -11.02 -5.15 33.15
N HIS A 315 -10.63 -3.88 33.10
CA HIS A 315 -9.30 -3.42 33.53
C HIS A 315 -9.37 -2.15 34.38
N GLN A 316 -8.35 -1.93 35.21
CA GLN A 316 -8.14 -0.71 35.98
C GLN A 316 -6.67 -0.29 35.98
N TRP A 317 -6.41 0.99 36.22
CA TRP A 317 -5.04 1.49 36.33
C TRP A 317 -4.48 1.18 37.71
N SER A 318 -3.35 0.48 37.75
CA SER A 318 -2.61 0.24 38.98
C SER A 318 -1.54 1.31 39.15
N GLY A 319 -1.76 2.22 40.09
CA GLY A 319 -0.76 3.23 40.46
C GLY A 319 0.53 2.62 41.02
N ALA A 320 0.47 1.40 41.58
CA ALA A 320 1.62 0.71 42.14
C ALA A 320 2.55 0.15 41.03
N THR A 321 1.98 -0.39 39.96
CA THR A 321 2.75 -1.00 38.86
C THR A 321 2.93 -0.06 37.67
N GLY A 322 2.17 1.04 37.61
CA GLY A 322 2.15 1.96 36.48
C GLY A 322 1.62 1.29 35.21
N LYS A 323 0.68 0.36 35.35
CA LYS A 323 0.15 -0.46 34.25
C LYS A 323 -1.35 -0.70 34.41
N TRP A 324 -1.95 -1.15 33.31
CA TRP A 324 -3.30 -1.72 33.31
C TRP A 324 -3.29 -3.12 33.89
N GLU A 325 -4.19 -3.37 34.83
CA GLU A 325 -4.39 -4.68 35.45
C GLU A 325 -5.82 -5.14 35.23
N ALA A 326 -5.99 -6.42 34.90
CA ALA A 326 -7.30 -7.02 34.76
C ALA A 326 -8.01 -7.05 36.13
N LEU A 327 -9.32 -6.82 36.11
CA LEU A 327 -10.17 -7.01 37.28
C LEU A 327 -10.36 -8.50 37.52
N VAL A 328 -10.26 -8.92 38.79
CA VAL A 328 -10.27 -10.34 39.19
C VAL A 328 -11.62 -11.02 38.90
N ASP A 329 -12.70 -10.23 38.73
CA ASP A 329 -14.08 -10.71 38.56
C ASP A 329 -14.80 -10.14 37.30
N GLY A 330 -14.05 -9.74 36.27
CA GLY A 330 -14.56 -9.10 35.04
C GLY A 330 -15.13 -10.04 33.98
#